data_AF-A0AA89WNT0-F1
#
_entry.id   AF-A0AA89WNT0-F1
#
_cell.length_a   1.000
_cell.length_b   1.000
_cell.length_c   1.000
_cell.angle_alpha   90.00
_cell.angle_beta   90.00
_cell.angle_gamma   90.00
#
_symmetry.space_group_name_H-M   'P 1'
#
loop_
_entity.id
_entity.type
_entity.pdbx_description
1 polymer ?
#
loop_
_entity_poly.entity_id
_entity_poly.type
_entity_poly.pdbx_seq_one_letter_code
_entity_poly.pdbx_strand_id
1 'polypeptide(L)'
;MDSTRDEQHWHQIAQRYDLEPGPINLENGYFGRMSRAVLQQYQDHVAFINRSNSIHVRQRFEQGENLEIRNQLAQLMDADPEAVALTRCASDALQSLIRNYNRLQPGDQVLISDLEYDTVKGAMRWLAQNRGVEVIEIAHEHPASFDSLVQTYRDAFVRYPRLKLLALTYVTHRTGLVMPVEAIATAAKEHGIDVILDGAHALGQIEFNLAQLGIAFAGFNLHKWIGAPLTLGFIYIDPQRLADIDPDMGEFHYPVTDVRARTPYSTPNFPALMTLPLVFEEHRALGGSKAKGARLNYLRDLWVSEVRQLPGIEVLTPDDPRLYCAITSFKFTDQPDQQVMADRLLKEYDLFTTTRSGASFGSCIRVTPGFLTSAADIHVLIKAITELSAP
;
A
#
# COMPACT_ATOMS: atom_id res chain seq x y z
N MET A 1 17.58 -21.39 -3.64
CA MET A 1 17.90 -21.49 -2.20
C MET A 1 17.19 -20.34 -1.52
N ASP A 2 16.54 -20.59 -0.39
CA ASP A 2 15.82 -19.55 0.36
C ASP A 2 16.83 -18.61 1.03
N SER A 3 16.99 -17.39 0.50
CA SER A 3 17.93 -16.39 1.03
C SER A 3 17.33 -15.53 2.15
N THR A 4 16.11 -15.82 2.61
CA THR A 4 15.36 -15.00 3.59
C THR A 4 16.17 -14.65 4.84
N ARG A 5 16.93 -15.62 5.36
CA ARG A 5 17.75 -15.51 6.58
C ARG A 5 19.25 -15.29 6.31
N ASP A 6 19.64 -15.18 5.04
CA ASP A 6 21.04 -14.97 4.65
C ASP A 6 21.41 -13.50 4.81
N GLU A 7 21.91 -13.14 5.99
CA GLU A 7 22.33 -11.75 6.28
C GLU A 7 23.42 -11.25 5.33
N GLN A 8 24.31 -12.12 4.83
CA GLN A 8 25.35 -11.70 3.88
C GLN A 8 24.73 -11.29 2.54
N HIS A 9 23.76 -12.07 2.05
CA HIS A 9 23.00 -11.74 0.85
C HIS A 9 22.24 -10.40 0.98
N TRP A 10 21.51 -10.21 2.08
CA TRP A 10 20.74 -8.97 2.30
C TRP A 10 21.63 -7.76 2.56
N HIS A 11 22.79 -7.96 3.19
CA HIS A 11 23.79 -6.90 3.34
C HIS A 11 24.34 -6.44 1.98
N GLN A 12 24.60 -7.36 1.03
CA GLN A 12 24.99 -7.00 -0.33
C GLN A 12 23.89 -6.21 -1.06
N ILE A 13 22.62 -6.55 -0.85
CA ILE A 13 21.50 -5.78 -1.39
C ILE A 13 21.46 -4.39 -0.76
N ALA A 14 21.62 -4.28 0.56
CA ALA A 14 21.62 -3.01 1.28
C ALA A 14 22.72 -2.06 0.78
N GLN A 15 23.90 -2.56 0.40
CA GLN A 15 25.00 -1.77 -0.18
C GLN A 15 24.66 -1.09 -1.53
N ARG A 16 23.53 -1.43 -2.14
CA ARG A 16 23.03 -0.76 -3.36
C ARG A 16 22.34 0.56 -3.06
N TYR A 17 22.03 0.87 -1.81
CA TYR A 17 21.29 2.07 -1.40
C TYR A 17 22.18 3.01 -0.61
N ASP A 18 21.98 4.30 -0.79
CA ASP A 18 22.58 5.31 0.08
C ASP A 18 21.72 5.50 1.34
N LEU A 19 22.42 5.63 2.47
CA LEU A 19 21.83 5.87 3.77
C LEU A 19 22.43 7.15 4.36
N GLU A 20 21.55 8.08 4.72
CA GLU A 20 21.94 9.23 5.53
C GLU A 20 22.32 8.75 6.94
N PRO A 21 23.49 9.11 7.49
CA PRO A 21 23.84 8.79 8.86
C PRO A 21 22.79 9.34 9.84
N GLY A 22 22.43 8.56 10.86
CA GLY A 22 21.45 8.97 11.85
C GLY A 22 20.69 7.78 12.44
N PRO A 23 19.50 8.04 13.01
CA PRO A 23 18.66 7.01 13.61
C PRO A 23 18.34 5.86 12.65
N ILE A 24 18.24 4.65 13.21
CA ILE A 24 17.72 3.47 12.52
C ILE A 24 16.27 3.76 12.13
N ASN A 25 16.02 3.86 10.82
CA ASN A 25 14.69 4.15 10.29
C ASN A 25 13.83 2.88 10.21
N LEU A 26 12.82 2.80 11.09
CA LEU A 26 11.79 1.75 11.12
C LEU A 26 10.43 2.29 10.66
N GLU A 27 10.42 3.21 9.70
CA GLU A 27 9.25 3.89 9.16
C GLU A 27 9.10 3.67 7.64
N ASN A 28 9.64 2.58 7.09
CA ASN A 28 9.68 2.33 5.64
C ASN A 28 8.30 2.15 4.97
N GLY A 29 7.21 2.17 5.76
CA GLY A 29 5.84 2.17 5.26
C GLY A 29 5.40 3.52 4.68
N TYR A 30 6.09 4.63 4.97
CA TYR A 30 5.73 5.92 4.37
C TYR A 30 6.12 5.98 2.90
N PHE A 31 7.38 5.71 2.58
CA PHE A 31 7.89 5.49 1.23
C PHE A 31 9.18 4.65 1.26
N GLY A 32 9.49 4.00 0.15
CA GLY A 32 10.72 3.23 -0.04
C GLY A 32 11.83 4.07 -0.65
N ARG A 33 13.05 3.54 -0.61
CA ARG A 33 14.23 4.18 -1.20
C ARG A 33 14.49 3.65 -2.61
N MET A 34 15.03 4.52 -3.45
CA MET A 34 15.65 4.12 -4.71
C MET A 34 17.05 3.58 -4.43
N SER A 35 17.49 2.58 -5.18
CA SER A 35 18.90 2.20 -5.21
C SER A 35 19.74 3.34 -5.82
N ARG A 36 21.06 3.32 -5.61
CA ARG A 36 22.00 4.26 -6.24
C ARG A 36 21.85 4.30 -7.76
N ALA A 37 21.64 3.14 -8.38
CA ALA A 37 21.47 3.04 -9.82
C ALA A 37 20.16 3.70 -10.30
N VAL A 38 19.05 3.43 -9.61
CA VAL A 38 17.75 4.05 -9.90
C VAL A 38 17.79 5.57 -9.66
N LEU A 39 18.40 6.01 -8.56
CA LEU A 39 18.56 7.44 -8.24
C LEU A 39 19.39 8.14 -9.32
N GLN A 40 20.53 7.56 -9.72
CA GLN A 40 21.38 8.11 -10.76
C GLN A 40 20.62 8.23 -12.09
N GLN A 41 19.92 7.16 -12.51
CA GLN A 41 19.14 7.21 -13.75
C GLN A 41 18.02 8.25 -13.70
N TYR A 42 17.35 8.39 -12.55
CA TYR A 42 16.36 9.45 -12.36
C TYR A 42 16.96 10.85 -12.50
N GLN A 43 18.13 11.10 -11.89
CA GLN A 43 18.85 12.37 -12.03
C GLN A 43 19.27 12.64 -13.48
N ASP A 44 19.74 11.61 -14.19
CA ASP A 44 20.12 11.69 -15.60
C ASP A 44 18.90 12.02 -16.48
N HIS A 45 17.75 11.38 -16.23
CA HIS A 45 16.50 11.69 -16.92
C HIS A 45 16.00 13.12 -16.62
N VAL A 46 16.14 13.60 -15.38
CA VAL A 46 15.82 15.00 -15.04
C VAL A 46 16.67 15.94 -15.86
N ALA A 47 18.00 15.71 -15.90
CA ALA A 47 18.91 16.54 -16.67
C ALA A 47 18.62 16.45 -18.18
N PHE A 48 18.31 15.25 -18.68
CA PHE A 48 18.01 15.01 -20.09
C PHE A 48 16.71 15.70 -20.55
N ILE A 49 15.61 15.57 -19.80
CA ILE A 49 14.34 16.22 -20.14
C ILE A 49 14.48 17.75 -20.11
N ASN A 50 15.26 18.31 -19.18
CA ASN A 50 15.52 19.76 -19.17
C ASN A 50 16.36 20.25 -20.36
N ARG A 51 17.28 19.42 -20.88
CA ARG A 51 18.06 19.76 -22.09
C ARG A 51 17.27 19.55 -23.39
N SER A 52 16.48 18.48 -23.47
CA SER A 52 15.73 18.08 -24.68
C SER A 52 14.36 18.76 -24.80
N ASN A 53 13.82 19.27 -23.69
CA ASN A 53 12.47 19.82 -23.59
C ASN A 53 11.45 18.82 -24.20
N SER A 54 10.40 19.30 -24.87
CA SER A 54 9.33 18.47 -25.41
C SER A 54 9.72 17.56 -26.59
N ILE A 55 10.94 17.68 -27.14
CA ILE A 55 11.33 16.95 -28.36
C ILE A 55 11.30 15.44 -28.11
N HIS A 56 11.99 14.94 -27.08
CA HIS A 56 11.99 13.51 -26.77
C HIS A 56 10.59 13.03 -26.39
N VAL A 57 9.87 13.82 -25.60
CA VAL A 57 8.53 13.48 -25.14
C VAL A 57 7.59 13.24 -26.33
N ARG A 58 7.49 14.22 -27.24
CA ARG A 58 6.56 14.16 -28.38
C ARG A 58 6.96 13.14 -29.45
N GLN A 59 8.26 12.92 -29.63
CA GLN A 59 8.79 12.10 -30.73
C GLN A 59 9.07 10.64 -30.33
N ARG A 60 9.22 10.36 -29.03
CA ARG A 60 9.58 9.03 -28.51
C ARG A 60 8.65 8.58 -27.39
N PHE A 61 8.57 9.36 -26.31
CA PHE A 61 7.84 8.94 -25.12
C PHE A 61 6.35 8.70 -25.40
N GLU A 62 5.67 9.68 -26.02
CA GLU A 62 4.26 9.61 -26.39
C GLU A 62 3.99 8.59 -27.52
N GLN A 63 5.00 8.33 -28.36
CA GLN A 63 4.91 7.43 -29.52
C GLN A 63 5.11 5.94 -29.18
N GLY A 64 5.53 5.61 -27.95
CA GLY A 64 5.65 4.19 -27.57
C GLY A 64 6.28 3.90 -26.20
N GLU A 65 7.21 4.72 -25.69
CA GLU A 65 7.88 4.39 -24.43
C GLU A 65 6.89 4.34 -23.25
N ASN A 66 5.88 5.22 -23.25
CA ASN A 66 4.82 5.20 -22.22
C ASN A 66 4.00 3.90 -22.24
N LEU A 67 3.77 3.32 -23.42
CA LEU A 67 3.03 2.07 -23.57
C LEU A 67 3.86 0.90 -23.04
N GLU A 68 5.16 0.88 -23.35
CA GLU A 68 6.07 -0.14 -22.84
C GLU A 68 6.18 -0.11 -21.30
N ILE A 69 6.25 1.09 -20.71
CA ILE A 69 6.23 1.26 -19.25
C ILE A 69 4.93 0.69 -18.65
N ARG A 70 3.78 0.95 -19.29
CA ARG A 70 2.49 0.39 -18.86
C ARG A 70 2.43 -1.13 -19.00
N ASN A 71 2.98 -1.69 -20.07
CA ASN A 71 3.07 -3.14 -20.26
C ASN A 71 3.86 -3.79 -19.13
N GLN A 72 5.03 -3.24 -18.79
CA GLN A 72 5.85 -3.75 -17.70
C GLN A 72 5.18 -3.59 -16.33
N LEU A 73 4.45 -2.49 -16.13
CA LEU A 73 3.66 -2.27 -14.92
C LEU A 73 2.55 -3.33 -14.78
N ALA A 74 1.82 -3.63 -15.86
CA ALA A 74 0.78 -4.65 -15.85
C ALA A 74 1.36 -6.06 -15.58
N GLN A 75 2.53 -6.36 -16.15
CA GLN A 75 3.25 -7.61 -15.88
C GLN A 75 3.63 -7.80 -14.40
N LEU A 76 3.84 -6.73 -13.62
CA LEU A 76 4.11 -6.86 -12.18
C LEU A 76 2.96 -7.51 -11.39
N MET A 77 1.74 -7.46 -11.92
CA MET A 77 0.54 -7.99 -11.28
C MET A 77 -0.16 -9.07 -12.11
N ASP A 78 0.49 -9.55 -13.19
CA ASP A 78 -0.11 -10.49 -14.14
C ASP A 78 -1.45 -9.98 -14.72
N ALA A 79 -1.48 -8.68 -15.06
CA ALA A 79 -2.65 -7.99 -15.57
C ALA A 79 -2.53 -7.67 -17.08
N ASP A 80 -3.67 -7.43 -17.71
CA ASP A 80 -3.71 -6.87 -19.06
C ASP A 80 -3.13 -5.45 -19.08
N PRO A 81 -2.25 -5.08 -20.02
CA PRO A 81 -1.77 -3.71 -20.17
C PRO A 81 -2.86 -2.64 -20.35
N GLU A 82 -4.00 -3.01 -20.94
CA GLU A 82 -5.18 -2.14 -21.07
C GLU A 82 -5.92 -1.93 -19.75
N ALA A 83 -5.59 -2.70 -18.71
CA ALA A 83 -6.22 -2.59 -17.39
C ALA A 83 -5.61 -1.50 -16.50
N VAL A 84 -4.46 -0.91 -16.87
CA VAL A 84 -3.71 0.00 -15.99
C VAL A 84 -3.49 1.39 -16.57
N ALA A 85 -3.66 2.43 -15.75
CA ALA A 85 -3.26 3.80 -16.07
C ALA A 85 -2.46 4.43 -14.92
N LEU A 86 -1.47 5.26 -15.26
CA LEU A 86 -0.61 5.91 -14.28
C LEU A 86 -1.34 7.04 -13.56
N THR A 87 -1.07 7.17 -12.26
CA THR A 87 -1.54 8.27 -11.40
C THR A 87 -0.37 8.82 -10.59
N ARG A 88 -0.58 9.89 -9.80
CA ARG A 88 0.47 10.41 -8.91
C ARG A 88 0.64 9.56 -7.65
N CYS A 89 -0.40 8.85 -7.22
CA CYS A 89 -0.38 7.97 -6.05
C CYS A 89 -1.66 7.11 -5.98
N ALA A 90 -1.71 6.20 -5.01
CA ALA A 90 -2.89 5.40 -4.70
C ALA A 90 -4.10 6.29 -4.35
N SER A 91 -3.89 7.38 -3.59
CA SER A 91 -4.98 8.30 -3.23
C SER A 91 -5.70 8.85 -4.46
N ASP A 92 -4.94 9.30 -5.48
CA ASP A 92 -5.52 9.77 -6.74
C ASP A 92 -6.28 8.67 -7.48
N ALA A 93 -5.70 7.47 -7.54
CA ALA A 93 -6.33 6.32 -8.20
C ALA A 93 -7.65 5.94 -7.51
N LEU A 94 -7.63 5.81 -6.18
CA LEU A 94 -8.78 5.43 -5.37
C LEU A 94 -9.86 6.50 -5.40
N GLN A 95 -9.50 7.79 -5.30
CA GLN A 95 -10.47 8.87 -5.41
C GLN A 95 -11.11 8.94 -6.80
N SER A 96 -10.34 8.69 -7.87
CA SER A 96 -10.91 8.60 -9.23
C SER A 96 -11.90 7.44 -9.32
N LEU A 97 -11.50 6.24 -8.90
CA LEU A 97 -12.39 5.06 -8.89
C LEU A 97 -13.68 5.34 -8.13
N ILE A 98 -13.57 5.85 -6.90
CA ILE A 98 -14.72 6.09 -6.03
C ILE A 98 -15.64 7.14 -6.62
N ARG A 99 -15.11 8.30 -7.06
CA ARG A 99 -15.92 9.41 -7.58
C ARG A 99 -16.63 9.06 -8.89
N ASN A 100 -15.96 8.29 -9.75
CA ASN A 100 -16.41 8.01 -11.11
C ASN A 100 -17.15 6.66 -11.22
N TYR A 101 -17.28 5.88 -10.15
CA TYR A 101 -18.08 4.65 -10.17
C TYR A 101 -19.57 4.97 -10.40
N ASN A 102 -20.08 4.59 -11.57
CA ASN A 102 -21.34 5.11 -12.12
C ASN A 102 -22.56 4.21 -11.88
N ARG A 103 -22.37 3.07 -11.19
CA ARG A 103 -23.44 2.12 -10.90
C ARG A 103 -24.27 2.46 -9.65
N LEU A 104 -23.91 3.54 -8.94
CA LEU A 104 -24.65 4.00 -7.77
C LEU A 104 -25.86 4.83 -8.16
N GLN A 105 -26.95 4.64 -7.42
CA GLN A 105 -28.18 5.41 -7.50
C GLN A 105 -28.47 6.07 -6.14
N PRO A 106 -29.22 7.18 -6.11
CA PRO A 106 -29.71 7.75 -4.85
C PRO A 106 -30.45 6.70 -4.01
N GLY A 107 -30.10 6.60 -2.73
CA GLY A 107 -30.62 5.61 -1.79
C GLY A 107 -29.81 4.31 -1.69
N ASP A 108 -28.83 4.07 -2.57
CA ASP A 108 -27.86 2.99 -2.40
C ASP A 108 -26.98 3.22 -1.16
N GLN A 109 -26.37 2.15 -0.66
CA GLN A 109 -25.44 2.19 0.45
C GLN A 109 -24.01 1.87 -0.03
N VAL A 110 -23.03 2.50 0.61
CA VAL A 110 -21.61 2.22 0.41
C VAL A 110 -20.94 1.88 1.75
N LEU A 111 -20.00 0.94 1.75
CA LEU A 111 -19.36 0.42 2.96
C LEU A 111 -17.91 0.88 3.07
N ILE A 112 -17.55 1.35 4.26
CA ILE A 112 -16.17 1.54 4.71
C ILE A 112 -15.98 0.86 6.06
N SER A 113 -14.73 0.55 6.41
CA SER A 113 -14.35 0.07 7.74
C SER A 113 -13.55 1.12 8.52
N ASP A 114 -13.40 0.90 9.81
CA ASP A 114 -12.52 1.67 10.69
C ASP A 114 -11.05 1.66 10.22
N LEU A 115 -10.65 0.62 9.48
CA LEU A 115 -9.28 0.35 9.00
C LEU A 115 -8.91 1.07 7.71
N GLU A 116 -9.88 1.62 6.97
CA GLU A 116 -9.62 2.31 5.71
C GLU A 116 -8.76 3.56 5.89
N TYR A 117 -7.97 3.88 4.86
CA TYR A 117 -7.20 5.12 4.83
C TYR A 117 -8.13 6.35 4.81
N ASP A 118 -7.77 7.41 5.52
CA ASP A 118 -8.68 8.55 5.72
C ASP A 118 -9.08 9.24 4.41
N THR A 119 -8.20 9.20 3.40
CA THR A 119 -8.51 9.72 2.07
C THR A 119 -9.61 8.91 1.37
N VAL A 120 -9.61 7.58 1.55
CA VAL A 120 -10.65 6.68 1.04
C VAL A 120 -11.97 6.92 1.77
N LYS A 121 -11.93 7.02 3.11
CA LYS A 121 -13.11 7.38 3.92
C LYS A 121 -13.71 8.72 3.48
N GLY A 122 -12.86 9.72 3.24
CA GLY A 122 -13.28 11.03 2.73
C GLY A 122 -13.97 10.94 1.38
N ALA A 123 -13.43 10.16 0.44
CA ALA A 123 -14.03 9.96 -0.88
C ALA A 123 -15.38 9.25 -0.82
N MET A 124 -15.52 8.24 0.05
CA MET A 124 -16.79 7.53 0.24
C MET A 124 -17.85 8.45 0.89
N ARG A 125 -17.47 9.31 1.84
CA ARG A 125 -18.35 10.34 2.40
C ARG A 125 -18.70 11.45 1.40
N TRP A 126 -17.80 11.75 0.47
CA TRP A 126 -18.10 12.66 -0.64
C TRP A 126 -19.22 12.11 -1.54
N LEU A 127 -19.28 10.79 -1.77
CA LEU A 127 -20.39 10.18 -2.51
C LEU A 127 -21.74 10.45 -1.83
N ALA A 128 -21.82 10.36 -0.51
CA ALA A 128 -23.06 10.67 0.23
C ALA A 128 -23.57 12.09 -0.09
N GLN A 129 -22.65 13.06 -0.11
CA GLN A 129 -22.97 14.46 -0.37
C GLN A 129 -23.34 14.75 -1.84
N ASN A 130 -22.81 13.97 -2.80
CA ASN A 130 -22.86 14.31 -4.23
C ASN A 130 -23.63 13.31 -5.10
N ARG A 131 -23.99 12.14 -4.55
CA ARG A 131 -24.67 11.04 -5.25
C ARG A 131 -25.90 10.53 -4.52
N GLY A 132 -26.20 11.06 -3.32
CA GLY A 132 -27.39 10.67 -2.55
C GLY A 132 -27.33 9.25 -1.99
N VAL A 133 -26.13 8.69 -1.82
CA VAL A 133 -25.92 7.39 -1.16
C VAL A 133 -25.81 7.53 0.35
N GLU A 134 -25.99 6.44 1.08
CA GLU A 134 -25.77 6.34 2.52
C GLU A 134 -24.42 5.65 2.80
N VAL A 135 -23.60 6.22 3.67
CA VAL A 135 -22.33 5.60 4.08
C VAL A 135 -22.55 4.77 5.33
N ILE A 136 -22.23 3.48 5.23
CA ILE A 136 -22.16 2.55 6.35
C ILE A 136 -20.70 2.43 6.78
N GLU A 137 -20.43 2.62 8.07
CA GLU A 137 -19.11 2.40 8.66
C GLU A 137 -19.18 1.26 9.67
N ILE A 138 -18.34 0.25 9.48
CA ILE A 138 -18.17 -0.89 10.40
C ILE A 138 -16.85 -0.76 11.14
N ALA A 139 -16.74 -1.39 12.31
CA ALA A 139 -15.52 -1.45 13.08
C ALA A 139 -15.14 -2.90 13.35
N HIS A 140 -13.84 -3.17 13.40
CA HIS A 140 -13.31 -4.47 13.80
C HIS A 140 -12.94 -4.47 15.27
N GLU A 141 -13.28 -5.56 15.96
CA GLU A 141 -12.74 -5.84 17.28
C GLU A 141 -11.29 -6.30 17.15
N HIS A 142 -10.44 -5.85 18.08
CA HIS A 142 -9.04 -6.21 18.17
C HIS A 142 -8.75 -6.93 19.50
N PRO A 143 -7.86 -7.94 19.53
CA PRO A 143 -7.12 -8.49 18.40
C PRO A 143 -8.03 -9.25 17.43
N ALA A 144 -7.82 -9.05 16.13
CA ALA A 144 -8.65 -9.67 15.10
C ALA A 144 -8.10 -11.06 14.70
N SER A 145 -9.00 -11.96 14.32
CA SER A 145 -8.67 -13.23 13.66
C SER A 145 -9.14 -13.20 12.21
N PHE A 146 -8.70 -14.16 11.39
CA PHE A 146 -9.12 -14.26 10.00
C PHE A 146 -10.65 -14.34 9.90
N ASP A 147 -11.25 -15.23 10.72
CA ASP A 147 -12.68 -15.45 10.72
C ASP A 147 -13.45 -14.26 11.27
N SER A 148 -12.95 -13.56 12.30
CA SER A 148 -13.63 -12.38 12.83
C SER A 148 -13.64 -11.24 11.81
N LEU A 149 -12.54 -11.02 11.07
CA LEU A 149 -12.49 -10.04 9.99
C LEU A 149 -13.51 -10.35 8.91
N VAL A 150 -13.55 -11.59 8.41
CA VAL A 150 -14.51 -12.01 7.37
C VAL A 150 -15.96 -11.89 7.88
N GLN A 151 -16.21 -12.28 9.13
CA GLN A 151 -17.55 -12.28 9.70
C GLN A 151 -18.12 -10.86 9.84
N THR A 152 -17.32 -9.88 10.26
CA THR A 152 -17.77 -8.48 10.36
C THR A 152 -18.32 -7.95 9.02
N TYR A 153 -17.67 -8.29 7.90
CA TYR A 153 -18.17 -7.92 6.57
C TYR A 153 -19.43 -8.69 6.18
N ARG A 154 -19.48 -10.01 6.43
CA ARG A 154 -20.68 -10.83 6.14
C ARG A 154 -21.91 -10.31 6.88
N ASP A 155 -21.77 -9.99 8.16
CA ASP A 155 -22.84 -9.43 8.98
C ASP A 155 -23.33 -8.09 8.42
N ALA A 156 -22.41 -7.24 7.96
CA ALA A 156 -22.75 -5.98 7.29
C ALA A 156 -23.52 -6.21 5.98
N PHE A 157 -23.08 -7.15 5.15
CA PHE A 157 -23.75 -7.45 3.87
C PHE A 157 -25.18 -7.97 4.05
N VAL A 158 -25.44 -8.75 5.10
CA VAL A 158 -26.79 -9.20 5.46
C VAL A 158 -27.62 -8.06 6.04
N ARG A 159 -27.04 -7.26 6.94
CA ARG A 159 -27.73 -6.17 7.65
C ARG A 159 -28.13 -5.02 6.73
N TYR A 160 -27.33 -4.75 5.69
CA TYR A 160 -27.48 -3.60 4.81
C TYR A 160 -27.68 -4.05 3.35
N PRO A 161 -28.90 -4.48 2.97
CA PRO A 161 -29.17 -5.08 1.66
C PRO A 161 -29.09 -4.11 0.47
N ARG A 162 -28.96 -2.80 0.72
CA ARG A 162 -28.77 -1.79 -0.34
C ARG A 162 -27.30 -1.49 -0.60
N LEU A 163 -26.36 -2.22 0.04
CA LEU A 163 -24.95 -2.07 -0.25
C LEU A 163 -24.66 -2.37 -1.73
N LYS A 164 -23.89 -1.50 -2.37
CA LYS A 164 -23.47 -1.64 -3.78
C LYS A 164 -21.97 -1.50 -3.99
N LEU A 165 -21.28 -0.83 -3.08
CA LEU A 165 -19.85 -0.57 -3.19
C LEU A 165 -19.18 -0.68 -1.83
N LEU A 166 -18.05 -1.37 -1.78
CA LEU A 166 -17.17 -1.50 -0.63
C LEU A 166 -15.79 -0.94 -0.98
N ALA A 167 -15.25 -0.07 -0.13
CA ALA A 167 -13.82 0.22 -0.13
C ALA A 167 -13.12 -0.72 0.85
N LEU A 168 -12.09 -1.43 0.39
CA LEU A 168 -11.37 -2.43 1.18
C LEU A 168 -9.87 -2.19 1.09
N THR A 169 -9.21 -1.96 2.23
CA THR A 169 -7.75 -1.88 2.30
C THR A 169 -7.14 -3.27 2.40
N TYR A 170 -6.18 -3.61 1.53
CA TYR A 170 -5.53 -4.92 1.57
C TYR A 170 -4.54 -5.03 2.75
N VAL A 171 -3.69 -4.02 2.95
CA VAL A 171 -2.73 -3.97 4.07
C VAL A 171 -2.90 -2.67 4.81
N THR A 172 -3.33 -2.73 6.07
CA THR A 172 -3.68 -1.53 6.83
C THR A 172 -2.44 -0.70 7.14
N HIS A 173 -2.52 0.61 6.89
CA HIS A 173 -1.39 1.51 7.12
C HIS A 173 -1.06 1.71 8.60
N ARG A 174 -1.99 1.41 9.52
CA ARG A 174 -1.82 1.66 10.97
C ARG A 174 -1.14 0.53 11.68
N THR A 175 -1.58 -0.71 11.43
CA THR A 175 -1.10 -1.90 12.15
C THR A 175 -0.37 -2.87 11.24
N GLY A 176 -0.54 -2.80 9.92
CA GLY A 176 0.02 -3.78 8.99
C GLY A 176 -0.81 -5.06 8.86
N LEU A 177 -2.02 -5.05 9.41
CA LEU A 177 -2.97 -6.14 9.28
C LEU A 177 -3.25 -6.39 7.80
N VAL A 178 -3.01 -7.63 7.35
CA VAL A 178 -3.35 -8.08 6.01
C VAL A 178 -4.79 -8.58 6.03
N MET A 179 -5.66 -7.95 5.24
CA MET A 179 -7.08 -8.27 5.21
C MET A 179 -7.35 -9.53 4.35
N PRO A 180 -8.29 -10.40 4.75
CA PRO A 180 -8.79 -11.54 3.97
C PRO A 180 -9.52 -11.17 2.67
N VAL A 181 -8.86 -10.47 1.74
CA VAL A 181 -9.48 -9.86 0.56
C VAL A 181 -10.28 -10.85 -0.28
N GLU A 182 -9.73 -12.03 -0.57
CA GLU A 182 -10.42 -13.06 -1.37
C GLU A 182 -11.75 -13.50 -0.74
N ALA A 183 -11.73 -13.77 0.57
CA ALA A 183 -12.91 -14.22 1.31
C ALA A 183 -13.97 -13.12 1.42
N ILE A 184 -13.55 -11.87 1.64
CA ILE A 184 -14.43 -10.71 1.73
C ILE A 184 -15.03 -10.37 0.35
N ALA A 185 -14.22 -10.36 -0.71
CA ALA A 185 -14.66 -10.07 -2.07
C ALA A 185 -15.61 -11.15 -2.60
N THR A 186 -15.35 -12.42 -2.29
CA THR A 186 -16.26 -13.53 -2.61
C THR A 186 -17.63 -13.33 -1.95
N ALA A 187 -17.65 -13.03 -0.65
CA ALA A 187 -18.89 -12.74 0.07
C ALA A 187 -19.60 -11.47 -0.46
N ALA A 188 -18.85 -10.42 -0.78
CA ALA A 188 -19.41 -9.20 -1.36
C ALA A 188 -20.11 -9.48 -2.70
N LYS A 189 -19.49 -10.31 -3.55
CA LYS A 189 -20.03 -10.71 -4.86
C LYS A 189 -21.36 -11.46 -4.74
N GLU A 190 -21.52 -12.33 -3.74
CA GLU A 190 -22.79 -13.05 -3.47
C GLU A 190 -23.95 -12.07 -3.18
N HIS A 191 -23.64 -10.88 -2.67
CA HIS A 191 -24.60 -9.81 -2.39
C HIS A 191 -24.66 -8.73 -3.50
N GLY A 192 -23.94 -8.91 -4.61
CA GLY A 192 -23.89 -7.92 -5.70
C GLY A 192 -23.19 -6.61 -5.32
N ILE A 193 -22.23 -6.67 -4.39
CA ILE A 193 -21.43 -5.54 -3.93
C ILE A 193 -20.09 -5.56 -4.67
N ASP A 194 -19.77 -4.47 -5.37
CA ASP A 194 -18.46 -4.30 -5.98
C ASP A 194 -17.42 -3.81 -4.96
N VAL A 195 -16.15 -4.15 -5.16
CA VAL A 195 -15.04 -3.81 -4.27
C VAL A 195 -14.03 -2.92 -4.99
N ILE A 196 -13.70 -1.79 -4.37
CA ILE A 196 -12.53 -0.97 -4.71
C ILE A 196 -11.42 -1.28 -3.69
N LEU A 197 -10.32 -1.85 -4.17
CA LEU A 197 -9.20 -2.28 -3.35
C LEU A 197 -8.14 -1.17 -3.19
N ASP A 198 -7.88 -0.75 -1.96
CA ASP A 198 -6.66 -0.01 -1.63
C ASP A 198 -5.48 -0.99 -1.48
N GLY A 199 -4.65 -1.06 -2.52
CA GLY A 199 -3.47 -1.90 -2.59
C GLY A 199 -2.16 -1.16 -2.25
N ALA A 200 -2.22 0.06 -1.72
CA ALA A 200 -1.07 0.94 -1.51
C ALA A 200 0.10 0.29 -0.77
N HIS A 201 -0.19 -0.57 0.21
CA HIS A 201 0.81 -1.29 0.98
C HIS A 201 0.99 -2.76 0.55
N ALA A 202 0.19 -3.28 -0.37
CA ALA A 202 0.29 -4.66 -0.83
C ALA A 202 1.38 -4.83 -1.90
N LEU A 203 1.38 -3.95 -2.92
CA LEU A 203 2.28 -4.06 -4.07
C LEU A 203 3.74 -4.05 -3.64
N GLY A 204 4.48 -5.09 -4.04
CA GLY A 204 5.90 -5.25 -3.77
C GLY A 204 6.24 -5.83 -2.39
N GLN A 205 5.22 -6.04 -1.54
CA GLN A 205 5.39 -6.61 -0.19
C GLN A 205 4.74 -8.00 -0.08
N ILE A 206 3.56 -8.19 -0.67
CA ILE A 206 2.86 -9.48 -0.69
C ILE A 206 2.62 -9.91 -2.14
N GLU A 207 2.60 -11.23 -2.37
CA GLU A 207 2.26 -11.82 -3.66
C GLU A 207 0.74 -11.99 -3.75
N PHE A 208 0.14 -11.52 -4.84
CA PHE A 208 -1.30 -11.59 -5.07
C PHE A 208 -1.60 -11.58 -6.57
N ASN A 209 -2.81 -12.03 -6.92
CA ASN A 209 -3.35 -11.94 -8.27
C ASN A 209 -4.77 -11.37 -8.19
N LEU A 210 -5.02 -10.24 -8.85
CA LEU A 210 -6.29 -9.52 -8.72
C LEU A 210 -7.49 -10.30 -9.26
N ALA A 211 -7.29 -11.10 -10.31
CA ALA A 211 -8.34 -11.95 -10.87
C ALA A 211 -8.72 -13.08 -9.90
N GLN A 212 -7.74 -13.72 -9.24
CA GLN A 212 -7.98 -14.72 -8.20
C GLN A 212 -8.68 -14.11 -6.98
N LEU A 213 -8.31 -12.89 -6.59
CA LEU A 213 -8.99 -12.16 -5.52
C LEU A 213 -10.41 -11.71 -5.88
N GLY A 214 -10.81 -11.78 -7.16
CA GLY A 214 -12.10 -11.30 -7.65
C GLY A 214 -12.24 -9.76 -7.62
N ILE A 215 -11.13 -9.04 -7.74
CA ILE A 215 -11.09 -7.57 -7.65
C ILE A 215 -11.08 -6.95 -9.04
N ALA A 216 -12.07 -6.12 -9.32
CA ALA A 216 -12.20 -5.40 -10.59
C ALA A 216 -11.57 -4.00 -10.56
N PHE A 217 -11.40 -3.40 -9.39
CA PHE A 217 -10.96 -2.01 -9.25
C PHE A 217 -9.93 -1.90 -8.13
N ALA A 218 -8.77 -1.32 -8.41
CA ALA A 218 -7.73 -1.16 -7.39
C ALA A 218 -6.84 0.08 -7.62
N GLY A 219 -6.29 0.62 -6.54
CA GLY A 219 -5.33 1.72 -6.58
C GLY A 219 -4.05 1.40 -5.83
N PHE A 220 -2.90 1.83 -6.37
CA PHE A 220 -1.58 1.43 -5.86
C PHE A 220 -0.57 2.57 -5.84
N ASN A 221 0.43 2.42 -4.97
CA ASN A 221 1.63 3.27 -4.93
C ASN A 221 2.83 2.51 -5.50
N LEU A 222 3.65 3.19 -6.30
CA LEU A 222 4.94 2.68 -6.76
C LEU A 222 6.11 3.14 -5.88
N HIS A 223 5.93 4.23 -5.15
CA HIS A 223 6.97 4.84 -4.33
C HIS A 223 7.13 4.21 -2.92
N LYS A 224 6.36 3.17 -2.60
CA LYS A 224 6.50 2.42 -1.35
C LYS A 224 7.46 1.24 -1.55
N TRP A 225 6.98 0.00 -1.46
CA TRP A 225 7.82 -1.22 -1.45
C TRP A 225 8.51 -1.55 -2.77
N ILE A 226 8.00 -0.99 -3.87
CA ILE A 226 8.62 -1.07 -5.19
C ILE A 226 9.86 -0.17 -5.28
N GLY A 227 9.89 0.95 -4.54
CA GLY A 227 11.05 1.86 -4.49
C GLY A 227 11.18 2.79 -5.70
N ALA A 228 10.07 3.08 -6.39
CA ALA A 228 10.06 4.06 -7.48
C ALA A 228 10.23 5.49 -6.96
N PRO A 229 10.58 6.48 -7.82
CA PRO A 229 10.52 7.88 -7.45
C PRO A 229 9.17 8.27 -6.83
N LEU A 230 9.19 9.23 -5.90
CA LEU A 230 7.97 9.77 -5.27
C LEU A 230 6.98 10.32 -6.31
N THR A 231 5.70 10.36 -5.94
CA THR A 231 4.61 10.86 -6.79
C THR A 231 4.36 9.96 -8.02
N LEU A 232 4.47 8.65 -7.82
CA LEU A 232 4.06 7.63 -8.77
C LEU A 232 3.10 6.61 -8.14
N GLY A 233 1.99 6.38 -8.83
CA GLY A 233 0.99 5.36 -8.54
C GLY A 233 0.29 4.92 -9.82
N PHE A 234 -0.73 4.09 -9.68
CA PHE A 234 -1.57 3.70 -10.80
C PHE A 234 -2.93 3.19 -10.33
N ILE A 235 -3.87 3.22 -11.27
CA ILE A 235 -5.18 2.61 -11.18
C ILE A 235 -5.14 1.28 -11.94
N TYR A 236 -5.88 0.29 -11.43
CA TYR A 236 -6.24 -0.92 -12.14
C TYR A 236 -7.76 -0.98 -12.29
N ILE A 237 -8.21 -1.27 -13.50
CA ILE A 237 -9.61 -1.55 -13.82
C ILE A 237 -9.62 -2.79 -14.71
N ASP A 238 -10.34 -3.84 -14.29
CA ASP A 238 -10.61 -4.99 -15.15
C ASP A 238 -11.20 -4.47 -16.48
N PRO A 239 -10.62 -4.80 -17.65
CA PRO A 239 -11.10 -4.32 -18.94
C PRO A 239 -12.60 -4.57 -19.17
N GLN A 240 -13.15 -5.66 -18.63
CA GLN A 240 -14.58 -5.98 -18.74
C GLN A 240 -15.48 -5.05 -17.91
N ARG A 241 -14.90 -4.33 -16.96
CA ARG A 241 -15.59 -3.45 -16.01
C ARG A 241 -15.26 -1.97 -16.24
N LEU A 242 -14.52 -1.64 -17.30
CA LEU A 242 -14.12 -0.26 -17.62
C LEU A 242 -15.31 0.70 -17.81
N ALA A 243 -16.44 0.20 -18.31
CA ALA A 243 -17.66 0.99 -18.52
C ALA A 243 -18.36 1.40 -17.20
N ASP A 244 -18.01 0.75 -16.08
CA ASP A 244 -18.60 1.03 -14.76
C ASP A 244 -17.94 2.21 -14.05
N ILE A 245 -16.83 2.70 -14.61
CA ILE A 245 -16.14 3.91 -14.18
C ILE A 245 -16.31 4.93 -15.29
N ASP A 246 -16.83 6.12 -14.98
CA ASP A 246 -16.90 7.23 -15.92
C ASP A 246 -15.51 7.80 -16.22
N PRO A 247 -15.29 8.42 -17.40
CA PRO A 247 -14.11 9.24 -17.62
C PRO A 247 -13.90 10.26 -16.49
N ASP A 248 -12.64 10.51 -16.13
CA ASP A 248 -12.33 11.52 -15.12
C ASP A 248 -12.72 12.92 -15.63
N MET A 249 -12.82 13.88 -14.71
CA MET A 249 -13.39 15.20 -14.98
C MET A 249 -12.66 15.91 -16.11
N GLY A 250 -13.38 16.11 -17.23
CA GLY A 250 -12.84 16.81 -18.40
C GLY A 250 -11.82 15.99 -19.19
N GLU A 251 -11.73 14.68 -18.99
CA GLU A 251 -10.91 13.83 -19.84
C GLU A 251 -11.60 13.59 -21.19
N PHE A 252 -10.95 14.04 -22.26
CA PHE A 252 -11.33 13.78 -23.66
C PHE A 252 -10.12 13.51 -24.56
N HIS A 253 -8.90 13.43 -24.02
CA HIS A 253 -7.69 13.19 -24.81
C HIS A 253 -7.55 11.71 -25.19
N TYR A 254 -8.17 10.82 -24.42
CA TYR A 254 -8.22 9.40 -24.73
C TYR A 254 -9.66 8.95 -25.04
N PRO A 255 -9.85 7.92 -25.89
CA PRO A 255 -11.17 7.33 -26.11
C PRO A 255 -11.81 6.85 -24.80
N VAL A 256 -13.13 6.89 -24.71
CA VAL A 256 -13.86 6.42 -23.51
C VAL A 256 -13.62 4.94 -23.20
N THR A 257 -13.15 4.16 -24.17
CA THR A 257 -12.75 2.76 -24.07
C THR A 257 -11.31 2.55 -23.60
N ASP A 258 -10.54 3.62 -23.35
CA ASP A 258 -9.17 3.56 -22.84
C ASP A 258 -9.16 3.84 -21.35
N VAL A 259 -8.51 2.98 -20.56
CA VAL A 259 -8.34 3.14 -19.11
C VAL A 259 -7.70 4.48 -18.73
N ARG A 260 -6.88 5.08 -19.60
CA ARG A 260 -6.28 6.41 -19.35
C ARG A 260 -7.31 7.52 -19.22
N ALA A 261 -8.47 7.36 -19.86
CA ALA A 261 -9.58 8.29 -19.70
C ALA A 261 -10.14 8.30 -18.26
N ARG A 262 -9.77 7.34 -17.40
CA ARG A 262 -10.19 7.24 -15.98
C ARG A 262 -9.23 7.92 -15.02
N THR A 263 -8.26 8.67 -15.54
CA THR A 263 -7.29 9.42 -14.73
C THR A 263 -7.23 10.86 -15.22
N PRO A 264 -6.98 11.85 -14.34
CA PRO A 264 -6.80 13.22 -14.76
C PRO A 264 -5.65 13.36 -15.77
N TYR A 265 -5.93 13.92 -16.95
CA TYR A 265 -4.89 14.24 -17.92
C TYR A 265 -4.01 15.39 -17.41
N SER A 266 -2.69 15.22 -17.46
CA SER A 266 -1.73 16.25 -17.07
C SER A 266 -0.38 16.01 -17.74
N THR A 267 0.53 16.98 -17.65
CA THR A 267 1.96 16.76 -17.95
C THR A 267 2.58 16.01 -16.77
N PRO A 268 2.93 14.71 -16.91
CA PRO A 268 3.47 13.94 -15.79
C PRO A 268 4.94 14.28 -15.51
N ASN A 269 5.46 13.74 -14.42
CA ASN A 269 6.90 13.71 -14.17
C ASN A 269 7.57 12.70 -15.13
N PHE A 270 7.84 13.11 -16.38
CA PHE A 270 8.46 12.24 -17.39
C PHE A 270 9.76 11.60 -16.91
N PRO A 271 10.70 12.31 -16.25
CA PRO A 271 11.89 11.67 -15.71
C PRO A 271 11.59 10.50 -14.78
N ALA A 272 10.58 10.64 -13.91
CA ALA A 272 10.20 9.58 -12.98
C ALA A 272 9.59 8.38 -13.70
N LEU A 273 8.73 8.62 -14.71
CA LEU A 273 8.16 7.55 -15.53
C LEU A 273 9.22 6.81 -16.35
N MET A 274 10.15 7.54 -16.96
CA MET A 274 11.24 6.95 -17.75
C MET A 274 12.17 6.06 -16.90
N THR A 275 12.21 6.25 -15.58
CA THR A 275 13.03 5.43 -14.66
C THR A 275 12.33 4.13 -14.24
N LEU A 276 11.01 3.99 -14.43
CA LEU A 276 10.26 2.81 -14.01
C LEU A 276 10.79 1.46 -14.56
N PRO A 277 11.26 1.35 -15.82
CA PRO A 277 11.80 0.09 -16.31
C PRO A 277 12.93 -0.48 -15.44
N LEU A 278 13.88 0.36 -15.00
CA LEU A 278 14.96 -0.07 -14.11
C LEU A 278 14.44 -0.44 -12.73
N VAL A 279 13.45 0.30 -12.20
CA VAL A 279 12.81 -0.04 -10.92
C VAL A 279 12.18 -1.44 -10.97
N PHE A 280 11.47 -1.76 -12.06
CA PHE A 280 10.82 -3.05 -12.25
C PHE A 280 11.83 -4.18 -12.49
N GLU A 281 12.90 -3.90 -13.23
CA GLU A 281 14.03 -4.81 -13.40
C GLU A 281 14.67 -5.16 -12.05
N GLU A 282 15.02 -4.15 -11.24
CA GLU A 282 15.62 -4.36 -9.93
C GLU A 282 14.67 -5.10 -8.98
N HIS A 283 13.37 -4.77 -8.99
CA HIS A 283 12.37 -5.50 -8.21
C HIS A 283 12.34 -6.99 -8.57
N ARG A 284 12.34 -7.33 -9.87
CA ARG A 284 12.37 -8.72 -10.34
C ARG A 284 13.69 -9.43 -10.02
N ALA A 285 14.82 -8.75 -10.20
CA ALA A 285 16.15 -9.28 -9.91
C ALA A 285 16.34 -9.60 -8.41
N LEU A 286 15.62 -8.89 -7.52
CA LEU A 286 15.58 -9.18 -6.09
C LEU A 286 14.68 -10.38 -5.72
N GLY A 287 14.01 -11.00 -6.70
CA GLY A 287 13.06 -12.11 -6.46
C GLY A 287 11.61 -11.66 -6.24
N GLY A 288 11.29 -10.40 -6.57
CA GLY A 288 9.93 -9.86 -6.54
C GLY A 288 9.31 -9.76 -5.14
N SER A 289 7.98 -9.61 -5.08
CA SER A 289 7.22 -9.55 -3.82
C SER A 289 7.46 -10.77 -2.93
N LYS A 290 7.67 -11.96 -3.50
CA LYS A 290 7.89 -13.20 -2.74
C LYS A 290 9.15 -13.13 -1.88
N ALA A 291 10.29 -12.83 -2.48
CA ALA A 291 11.56 -12.75 -1.74
C ALA A 291 11.60 -11.55 -0.81
N LYS A 292 11.09 -10.39 -1.26
CA LYS A 292 10.99 -9.17 -0.45
C LYS A 292 10.10 -9.38 0.77
N GLY A 293 8.90 -9.91 0.58
CA GLY A 293 7.95 -10.20 1.64
C GLY A 293 8.50 -11.19 2.66
N ALA A 294 9.13 -12.29 2.20
CA ALA A 294 9.73 -13.28 3.10
C ALA A 294 10.81 -12.67 4.00
N ARG A 295 11.71 -11.83 3.44
CA ARG A 295 12.73 -11.12 4.22
C ARG A 295 12.14 -10.18 5.24
N LEU A 296 11.19 -9.34 4.82
CA LEU A 296 10.64 -8.33 5.71
C LEU A 296 9.76 -8.97 6.81
N ASN A 297 9.06 -10.06 6.50
CA ASN A 297 8.35 -10.86 7.49
C ASN A 297 9.32 -11.50 8.48
N TYR A 298 10.46 -12.03 8.01
CA TYR A 298 11.51 -12.55 8.91
C TYR A 298 12.01 -11.47 9.88
N LEU A 299 12.31 -10.27 9.40
CA LEU A 299 12.73 -9.15 10.26
C LEU A 299 11.63 -8.74 11.25
N ARG A 300 10.36 -8.76 10.82
CA ARG A 300 9.21 -8.53 11.70
C ARG A 300 9.13 -9.60 12.78
N ASP A 301 9.23 -10.88 12.40
CA ASP A 301 9.07 -12.00 13.31
C ASP A 301 10.16 -12.03 14.38
N LEU A 302 11.40 -11.66 14.04
CA LEU A 302 12.51 -11.56 14.99
C LEU A 302 12.17 -10.71 16.22
N TRP A 303 11.50 -9.56 16.06
CA TRP A 303 11.15 -8.73 17.21
C TRP A 303 9.79 -9.09 17.79
N VAL A 304 8.80 -9.44 16.97
CA VAL A 304 7.46 -9.74 17.49
C VAL A 304 7.47 -10.97 18.39
N SER A 305 8.22 -12.02 18.06
CA SER A 305 8.29 -13.23 18.89
C SER A 305 8.84 -12.94 20.29
N GLU A 306 9.78 -12.01 20.40
CA GLU A 306 10.41 -11.63 21.66
C GLU A 306 9.52 -10.67 22.45
N VAL A 307 9.06 -9.57 21.83
CA VAL A 307 8.39 -8.50 22.59
C VAL A 307 6.94 -8.82 22.94
N ARG A 308 6.27 -9.70 22.19
CA ARG A 308 4.88 -10.08 22.50
C ARG A 308 4.76 -10.74 23.87
N GLN A 309 5.81 -11.40 24.35
CA GLN A 309 5.82 -12.09 25.64
C GLN A 309 6.14 -11.17 26.81
N LEU A 310 6.50 -9.91 26.54
CA LEU A 310 6.88 -8.97 27.58
C LEU A 310 5.64 -8.44 28.32
N PRO A 311 5.66 -8.42 29.68
CA PRO A 311 4.69 -7.66 30.44
C PRO A 311 4.69 -6.19 30.00
N GLY A 312 3.53 -5.57 29.94
CA GLY A 312 3.43 -4.16 29.56
C GLY A 312 3.41 -3.91 28.05
N ILE A 313 3.47 -4.94 27.20
CA ILE A 313 3.46 -4.81 25.74
C ILE A 313 2.25 -5.50 25.11
N GLU A 314 1.59 -4.80 24.19
CA GLU A 314 0.53 -5.38 23.34
C GLU A 314 0.90 -5.19 21.86
N VAL A 315 1.12 -6.30 21.14
CA VAL A 315 1.31 -6.30 19.68
C VAL A 315 -0.05 -6.46 18.99
N LEU A 316 -0.44 -5.46 18.18
CA LEU A 316 -1.81 -5.31 17.65
C LEU A 316 -2.14 -6.21 16.45
N THR A 317 -1.12 -6.77 15.80
CA THR A 317 -1.31 -7.67 14.65
C THR A 317 -1.21 -9.11 15.14
N PRO A 318 -2.09 -10.04 14.71
CA PRO A 318 -2.04 -11.44 15.13
C PRO A 318 -0.80 -12.17 14.58
N ASP A 319 -0.52 -13.37 15.12
CA ASP A 319 0.57 -14.25 14.65
C ASP A 319 0.13 -15.21 13.53
N ASP A 320 -1.11 -15.09 13.06
CA ASP A 320 -1.57 -15.80 11.87
C ASP A 320 -0.78 -15.30 10.65
N PRO A 321 0.00 -16.15 9.96
CA PRO A 321 0.84 -15.75 8.82
C PRO A 321 0.04 -15.23 7.61
N ARG A 322 -1.29 -15.40 7.61
CA ARG A 322 -2.17 -14.82 6.59
C ARG A 322 -2.50 -13.35 6.84
N LEU A 323 -2.25 -12.84 8.05
CA LEU A 323 -2.77 -11.57 8.55
C LEU A 323 -1.69 -10.52 8.86
N TYR A 324 -0.42 -10.79 8.56
CA TYR A 324 0.65 -9.83 8.77
C TYR A 324 1.58 -9.70 7.57
N CYS A 325 2.32 -8.61 7.58
CA CYS A 325 3.39 -8.31 6.64
C CYS A 325 4.55 -7.65 7.40
N ALA A 326 5.40 -6.87 6.72
CA ALA A 326 6.51 -6.16 7.35
C ALA A 326 6.05 -5.09 8.34
N ILE A 327 4.91 -4.45 8.08
CA ILE A 327 4.34 -3.48 9.01
C ILE A 327 3.77 -4.25 10.19
N THR A 328 4.15 -3.87 11.41
CA THR A 328 3.48 -4.31 12.63
C THR A 328 3.51 -3.16 13.64
N SER A 329 2.47 -3.09 14.46
CA SER A 329 2.36 -2.07 15.51
C SER A 329 2.18 -2.70 16.88
N PHE A 330 2.69 -2.01 17.88
CA PHE A 330 2.58 -2.39 19.28
C PHE A 330 2.29 -1.16 20.15
N LYS A 331 1.97 -1.38 21.42
CA LYS A 331 1.82 -0.31 22.41
C LYS A 331 2.34 -0.75 23.77
N PHE A 332 2.88 0.21 24.51
CA PHE A 332 3.16 0.05 25.94
C PHE A 332 1.85 0.25 26.71
N THR A 333 1.37 -0.79 27.41
CA THR A 333 0.04 -0.78 28.06
C THR A 333 -0.02 0.17 29.25
N ASP A 334 1.11 0.43 29.90
CA ASP A 334 1.20 1.28 31.10
C ASP A 334 1.43 2.76 30.75
N GLN A 335 1.59 3.08 29.47
CA GLN A 335 1.76 4.45 28.99
C GLN A 335 0.70 4.78 27.92
N PRO A 336 -0.39 5.49 28.24
CA PRO A 336 -1.41 5.81 27.25
C PRO A 336 -0.89 6.69 26.09
N ASP A 337 0.09 7.57 26.33
CA ASP A 337 0.67 8.39 25.28
C ASP A 337 1.87 7.70 24.62
N GLN A 338 1.57 6.97 23.54
CA GLN A 338 2.58 6.26 22.77
C GLN A 338 3.60 7.21 22.10
N GLN A 339 3.30 8.51 21.95
CA GLN A 339 4.26 9.46 21.39
C GLN A 339 5.42 9.69 22.35
N VAL A 340 5.17 9.68 23.66
CA VAL A 340 6.24 9.72 24.68
C VAL A 340 7.19 8.54 24.48
N MET A 341 6.67 7.34 24.25
CA MET A 341 7.50 6.15 24.07
C MET A 341 8.23 6.14 22.72
N ALA A 342 7.60 6.61 21.65
CA ALA A 342 8.26 6.78 20.36
C ALA A 342 9.41 7.81 20.45
N ASP A 343 9.22 8.90 21.18
CA ASP A 343 10.26 9.89 21.45
C ASP A 343 11.42 9.30 22.26
N ARG A 344 11.14 8.42 23.22
CA ARG A 344 12.17 7.71 23.99
C ARG A 344 12.95 6.72 23.13
N LEU A 345 12.26 5.93 22.29
CA LEU A 345 12.91 5.06 21.30
C LEU A 345 13.90 5.85 20.43
N LEU A 346 13.51 7.06 19.99
CA LEU A 346 14.38 7.92 19.20
C LEU A 346 15.55 8.49 20.02
N LYS A 347 15.27 9.09 21.19
CA LYS A 347 16.27 9.85 21.98
C LYS A 347 17.25 8.96 22.75
N GLU A 348 16.79 7.81 23.23
CA GLU A 348 17.57 6.92 24.10
C GLU A 348 18.24 5.79 23.31
N TYR A 349 17.69 5.41 22.14
CA TYR A 349 18.13 4.24 21.36
C TYR A 349 18.38 4.51 19.88
N ASP A 350 18.24 5.75 19.40
CA ASP A 350 18.38 6.10 17.97
C ASP A 350 17.44 5.30 17.05
N LEU A 351 16.23 4.97 17.52
CA LEU A 351 15.22 4.24 16.74
C LEU A 351 14.10 5.19 16.28
N PHE A 352 14.05 5.47 14.98
CA PHE A 352 12.96 6.26 14.41
C PHE A 352 11.75 5.39 14.10
N THR A 353 10.65 5.64 14.81
CA THR A 353 9.34 5.02 14.61
C THR A 353 8.27 6.12 14.54
N THR A 354 7.02 5.75 14.26
CA THR A 354 5.93 6.72 14.17
C THR A 354 4.70 6.21 14.89
N THR A 355 3.95 7.11 15.52
CA THR A 355 2.69 6.76 16.16
C THR A 355 1.53 6.74 15.17
N ARG A 356 0.57 5.86 15.40
CA ARG A 356 -0.69 5.79 14.63
C ARG A 356 -1.83 5.65 15.63
N SER A 357 -3.02 6.06 15.22
CA SER A 357 -4.23 5.93 16.03
C SER A 357 -5.34 5.28 15.23
N GLY A 358 -6.05 4.33 15.85
CA GLY A 358 -7.26 3.72 15.31
C GLY A 358 -8.41 3.84 16.30
N ALA A 359 -9.63 3.87 15.78
CA ALA A 359 -10.83 4.02 16.61
C ALA A 359 -10.98 2.88 17.63
N SER A 360 -10.70 1.64 17.21
CA SER A 360 -10.92 0.44 18.04
C SER A 360 -9.74 0.05 18.94
N PHE A 361 -8.51 0.44 18.60
CA PHE A 361 -7.29 0.02 19.33
C PHE A 361 -6.50 1.18 19.97
N GLY A 362 -6.94 2.42 19.79
CA GLY A 362 -6.29 3.60 20.35
C GLY A 362 -4.98 3.94 19.64
N SER A 363 -4.06 4.59 20.37
CA SER A 363 -2.72 4.94 19.88
C SER A 363 -1.77 3.75 19.93
N CYS A 364 -0.87 3.66 18.97
CA CYS A 364 0.16 2.62 18.88
C CYS A 364 1.43 3.16 18.21
N ILE A 365 2.54 2.45 18.39
CA ILE A 365 3.80 2.68 17.69
C ILE A 365 3.86 1.72 16.52
N ARG A 366 4.02 2.27 15.32
CA ARG A 366 4.21 1.51 14.08
C ARG A 366 5.68 1.30 13.81
N VAL A 367 6.05 0.03 13.63
CA VAL A 367 7.38 -0.42 13.21
C VAL A 367 7.25 -0.98 11.79
N THR A 368 8.17 -0.56 10.92
CA THR A 368 8.20 -1.00 9.53
C THR A 368 9.65 -1.17 9.07
N PRO A 369 10.21 -2.38 9.19
CA PRO A 369 11.51 -2.70 8.63
C PRO A 369 11.52 -2.48 7.11
N GLY A 370 12.69 -2.14 6.58
CA GLY A 370 12.93 -2.01 5.14
C GLY A 370 14.11 -2.86 4.70
N PHE A 371 14.50 -2.78 3.43
CA PHE A 371 15.62 -3.57 2.88
C PHE A 371 16.98 -3.23 3.50
N LEU A 372 17.11 -2.05 4.09
CA LEU A 372 18.31 -1.60 4.79
C LEU A 372 18.32 -2.03 6.26
N THR A 373 17.19 -2.49 6.79
CA THR A 373 17.11 -2.95 8.17
C THR A 373 17.77 -4.33 8.28
N SER A 374 18.81 -4.41 9.10
CA SER A 374 19.51 -5.66 9.42
C SER A 374 18.89 -6.37 10.61
N ALA A 375 19.19 -7.67 10.80
CA ALA A 375 18.83 -8.36 12.03
C ALA A 375 19.44 -7.68 13.28
N ALA A 376 20.64 -7.08 13.15
CA ALA A 376 21.27 -6.33 14.22
C ALA A 376 20.45 -5.09 14.63
N ASP A 377 19.92 -4.34 13.66
CA ASP A 377 19.03 -3.19 13.93
C ASP A 377 17.76 -3.64 14.65
N ILE A 378 17.20 -4.80 14.26
CA ILE A 378 16.05 -5.40 14.94
C ILE A 378 16.40 -5.81 16.39
N HIS A 379 17.61 -6.30 16.66
CA HIS A 379 18.04 -6.57 18.04
C HIS A 379 18.17 -5.30 18.89
N VAL A 380 18.53 -4.14 18.30
CA VAL A 380 18.48 -2.85 19.00
C VAL A 380 17.03 -2.50 19.38
N LEU A 381 16.07 -2.71 18.48
CA LEU A 381 14.65 -2.54 18.76
C LEU A 381 14.16 -3.43 19.91
N ILE A 382 14.51 -4.72 19.90
CA ILE A 382 14.12 -5.67 20.96
C ILE A 382 14.68 -5.23 22.31
N LYS A 383 15.95 -4.85 22.36
CA LYS A 383 16.59 -4.34 23.58
C LYS A 383 15.85 -3.10 24.10
N ALA A 384 15.59 -2.13 23.22
CA ALA A 384 14.91 -0.90 23.58
C ALA A 384 13.51 -1.15 24.15
N ILE A 385 12.70 -1.98 23.48
CA ILE A 385 11.36 -2.31 23.96
C ILE A 385 11.42 -3.02 25.33
N THR A 386 12.32 -3.98 25.50
CA THR A 386 12.50 -4.73 26.76
C THR A 386 12.89 -3.82 27.93
N GLU A 387 13.85 -2.92 27.72
CA GLU A 387 14.29 -1.99 28.77
C GLU A 387 13.22 -0.95 29.10
N LEU A 388 12.46 -0.49 28.09
CA LEU A 388 11.38 0.47 28.25
C LEU A 388 10.08 -0.13 28.84
N SER A 389 9.89 -1.45 28.73
CA SER A 389 8.74 -2.16 29.32
C SER A 389 9.02 -2.64 30.75
N ALA A 390 10.27 -2.54 31.23
CA ALA A 390 10.60 -2.89 32.60
C ALA A 390 9.91 -1.92 33.57
N PRO A 391 9.41 -2.42 34.72
CA PRO A 391 8.62 -1.66 35.68
C PRO A 391 9.39 -0.54 36.40
#